data_AF-A0A9D1PG87-F1
#
_entry.id   AF-A0A9D1PG87-F1
#
_cell.length_a   1.000
_cell.length_b   1.000
_cell.length_c   1.000
_cell.angle_alpha   90.00
_cell.angle_beta   90.00
_cell.angle_gamma   90.00
#
_symmetry.space_group_name_H-M   'P 1'
#
loop_
_entity.id
_entity.type
_entity.pdbx_description
1 polymer ?
#
loop_
_entity_poly.entity_id
_entity_poly.type
_entity_poly.pdbx_seq_one_letter_code
_entity_poly.pdbx_strand_id
1 'polypeptide(L)'
;MSVRRRLGVGFLVVALIMATVVYPYLLYTDNAFISKWRALYIETAMGTMTHQWLATAIIPKDIIDEVMKTREETNELQKTAASTWGEDDIVSKAPETEVLSEEEQFYAKFPELDKTSFEAYLAEHSNLLENGWGKIAIDKCDSSGETGIKTIHGDNVLAISANQEIMIVEVKGSTYEGRLAIVKDESRLGLETCANLYKTGQYVKDIAEDNNAILAINASGFIDEGGVGNGGTPYGFLKVDGETLQEPYGHDYKIIGFDENRLMQIGDTSITENLWDAIEFGPALIVDGESKLKSASSGWGLQPRSAIGQTQDKTILMLVIDGRSTRSTGATVGDCKDILERYGAIQATNLDGGSSSVMYYNSREITHPTTASDNPHGRKLPNAFVVTWKQ
;
A
#
# COMPACT_ATOMS: atom_id res chain seq x y z
N MET A 1 -14.62 37.73 -44.89
CA MET A 1 -13.53 37.02 -44.20
C MET A 1 -13.74 35.52 -44.45
N SER A 2 -12.75 34.80 -45.00
CA SER A 2 -12.92 33.36 -45.34
C SER A 2 -13.11 32.51 -44.07
N VAL A 3 -13.80 31.37 -44.18
CA VAL A 3 -14.05 30.44 -43.06
C VAL A 3 -12.75 30.06 -42.35
N ARG A 4 -11.67 29.78 -43.09
CA ARG A 4 -10.32 29.54 -42.55
C ARG A 4 -9.78 30.69 -41.71
N ARG A 5 -10.01 31.95 -42.12
CA ARG A 5 -9.53 33.14 -41.40
C ARG A 5 -10.35 33.42 -40.16
N ARG A 6 -11.66 33.10 -40.15
CA ARG A 6 -12.51 33.14 -38.94
C ARG A 6 -12.13 32.05 -37.94
N LEU A 7 -11.85 30.83 -38.41
CA LEU A 7 -11.34 29.74 -37.57
C LEU A 7 -9.97 30.07 -36.98
N GLY A 8 -9.06 30.66 -37.77
CA GLY A 8 -7.75 31.11 -37.29
C GLY A 8 -7.84 32.23 -36.23
N VAL A 9 -8.72 33.21 -36.43
CA VAL A 9 -8.96 34.26 -35.42
C VAL A 9 -9.61 33.67 -34.16
N GLY A 10 -10.56 32.74 -34.30
CA GLY A 10 -11.18 32.06 -33.16
C GLY A 10 -10.16 31.26 -32.34
N PHE A 11 -9.29 30.49 -33.00
CA PHE A 11 -8.21 29.76 -32.34
C PHE A 11 -7.26 30.70 -31.59
N LEU A 12 -6.87 31.82 -32.22
CA LEU A 12 -5.97 32.80 -31.61
C LEU A 12 -6.59 33.48 -30.37
N VAL A 13 -7.89 33.79 -30.42
CA VAL A 13 -8.62 34.33 -29.26
C VAL A 13 -8.67 33.31 -28.11
N VAL A 14 -8.96 32.04 -28.41
CA VAL A 14 -8.96 30.97 -27.38
C VAL A 14 -7.55 30.80 -26.79
N ALA A 15 -6.51 30.77 -27.62
CA ALA A 15 -5.13 30.65 -27.16
C ALA A 15 -4.73 31.81 -26.24
N LEU A 16 -5.13 33.05 -26.57
CA LEU A 16 -4.89 34.21 -25.71
C LEU A 16 -5.62 34.10 -24.38
N ILE A 17 -6.90 33.71 -24.38
CA ILE A 17 -7.67 33.51 -23.14
C ILE A 17 -7.03 32.42 -22.27
N MET A 18 -6.59 31.31 -22.89
CA MET A 18 -5.88 30.25 -22.18
C MET A 18 -4.61 30.77 -21.53
N ALA A 19 -3.81 31.56 -22.25
CA ALA A 19 -2.53 32.07 -21.75
C ALA A 19 -2.66 33.19 -20.72
N THR A 20 -3.64 34.08 -20.83
CA THR A 20 -3.74 35.30 -20.00
C THR A 20 -4.78 35.23 -18.89
N VAL A 21 -5.75 34.30 -18.98
CA VAL A 21 -6.80 34.17 -17.98
C VAL A 21 -6.76 32.79 -17.33
N VAL A 22 -6.88 31.72 -18.11
CA VAL A 22 -7.03 30.36 -17.56
C VAL A 22 -5.74 29.91 -16.89
N TYR A 23 -4.60 30.03 -17.57
CA TYR A 23 -3.32 29.57 -17.04
C TYR A 23 -2.91 30.30 -15.75
N PRO A 24 -2.93 31.65 -15.66
CA PRO A 24 -2.64 32.34 -14.41
C PRO A 24 -3.64 31.98 -13.30
N TYR A 25 -4.93 31.82 -13.64
CA TYR A 25 -5.94 31.39 -12.68
C TYR A 25 -5.63 30.00 -12.11
N LEU A 26 -5.31 29.02 -12.95
CA LEU A 26 -4.96 27.67 -12.50
C LEU A 26 -3.69 27.65 -11.63
N LEU A 27 -2.72 28.53 -11.91
CA LEU A 27 -1.47 28.60 -11.15
C LEU A 27 -1.62 29.29 -9.80
N TYR A 28 -2.33 30.42 -9.73
CA TYR A 28 -2.29 31.32 -8.58
C TYR A 28 -3.58 31.40 -7.77
N THR A 29 -4.63 30.66 -8.16
CA THR A 29 -5.85 30.62 -7.35
C THR A 29 -5.64 29.86 -6.04
N ASP A 30 -6.25 30.36 -4.97
CA ASP A 30 -6.36 29.71 -3.65
C ASP A 30 -7.59 28.79 -3.56
N ASN A 31 -8.33 28.58 -4.65
CA ASN A 31 -9.47 27.67 -4.65
C ASN A 31 -9.02 26.26 -4.27
N ALA A 32 -9.57 25.73 -3.16
CA ALA A 32 -9.14 24.46 -2.59
C ALA A 32 -9.17 23.28 -3.57
N PHE A 33 -10.16 23.21 -4.47
CA PHE A 33 -10.24 22.15 -5.47
C PHE A 33 -9.09 22.27 -6.48
N ILE A 34 -8.85 23.46 -7.03
CA ILE A 34 -7.80 23.67 -8.03
C ILE A 34 -6.41 23.50 -7.40
N SER A 35 -6.18 24.07 -6.22
CA SER A 35 -4.92 23.94 -5.50
C SER A 35 -4.61 22.49 -5.15
N LYS A 36 -5.60 21.68 -4.75
CA LYS A 36 -5.43 20.23 -4.52
C LYS A 36 -4.91 19.52 -5.76
N TRP A 37 -5.58 19.71 -6.91
CA TRP A 37 -5.19 19.03 -8.15
C TRP A 37 -3.87 19.56 -8.73
N ARG A 38 -3.59 20.86 -8.58
CA ARG A 38 -2.29 21.47 -8.92
C ARG A 38 -1.17 20.84 -8.08
N ALA A 39 -1.36 20.75 -6.77
CA ALA A 39 -0.39 20.14 -5.87
C ALA A 39 -0.15 18.67 -6.24
N LEU A 40 -1.22 17.86 -6.37
CA LEU A 40 -1.08 16.46 -6.75
C LEU A 40 -0.37 16.28 -8.10
N TYR A 41 -0.63 17.13 -9.09
CA TYR A 41 0.07 17.10 -10.37
C TYR A 41 1.57 17.39 -10.20
N ILE A 42 1.92 18.47 -9.48
CA ILE A 42 3.31 18.84 -9.20
C ILE A 42 4.02 17.70 -8.47
N GLU A 43 3.48 17.24 -7.35
CA GLU A 43 4.09 16.20 -6.51
C GLU A 43 4.25 14.89 -7.29
N THR A 44 3.25 14.51 -8.10
CA THR A 44 3.34 13.29 -8.92
C THR A 44 4.46 13.41 -9.94
N ALA A 45 4.58 14.55 -10.63
CA ALA A 45 5.65 14.79 -11.60
C ALA A 45 7.03 14.85 -10.93
N MET A 46 7.16 15.60 -9.83
CA MET A 46 8.40 15.77 -9.06
C MET A 46 8.83 14.48 -8.35
N GLY A 47 7.89 13.60 -8.01
CA GLY A 47 8.15 12.27 -7.48
C GLY A 47 8.70 11.28 -8.51
N THR A 48 8.62 11.59 -9.81
CA THR A 48 9.26 10.77 -10.85
C THR A 48 10.75 11.10 -10.98
N MET A 49 11.56 10.13 -11.39
CA MET A 49 12.98 10.39 -11.71
C MET A 49 13.13 11.12 -13.06
N THR A 50 12.38 10.70 -14.07
CA THR A 50 12.61 11.11 -15.48
C THR A 50 11.57 12.08 -16.05
N HIS A 51 10.46 12.33 -15.35
CA HIS A 51 9.33 13.11 -15.88
C HIS A 51 9.06 14.40 -15.08
N GLN A 52 10.01 14.86 -14.27
CA GLN A 52 9.90 16.14 -13.53
C GLN A 52 9.65 17.33 -14.46
N TRP A 53 10.09 17.23 -15.72
CA TRP A 53 9.83 18.23 -16.76
C TRP A 53 8.35 18.52 -16.99
N LEU A 54 7.45 17.58 -16.69
CA LEU A 54 6.00 17.79 -16.78
C LEU A 54 5.51 18.92 -15.87
N ALA A 55 6.16 19.12 -14.72
CA ALA A 55 5.91 20.27 -13.86
C ALA A 55 6.80 21.45 -14.25
N THR A 56 8.12 21.25 -14.36
CA THR A 56 9.08 22.36 -14.50
C THR A 56 9.01 23.09 -15.84
N ALA A 57 8.41 22.51 -16.88
CA ALA A 57 8.24 23.17 -18.17
C ALA A 57 7.13 24.24 -18.17
N ILE A 58 6.13 24.13 -17.29
CA ILE A 58 4.90 24.92 -17.32
C ILE A 58 4.49 25.50 -15.97
N ILE A 59 5.22 25.21 -14.88
CA ILE A 59 4.91 25.72 -13.54
C ILE A 59 6.12 26.50 -13.04
N PRO A 60 5.93 27.76 -12.60
CA PRO A 60 6.98 28.55 -11.95
C PRO A 60 7.62 27.82 -10.76
N LYS A 61 8.94 27.97 -10.62
CA LYS A 61 9.73 27.25 -9.61
C LYS A 61 9.28 27.54 -8.18
N ASP A 62 8.89 28.78 -7.88
CA ASP A 62 8.39 29.19 -6.56
C ASP A 62 7.16 28.39 -6.13
N ILE A 63 6.21 28.13 -7.04
CA ILE A 63 5.02 27.31 -6.77
C ILE A 63 5.41 25.84 -6.56
N ILE A 64 6.36 25.33 -7.35
CA ILE A 64 6.86 23.96 -7.20
C ILE A 64 7.53 23.80 -5.83
N ASP A 65 8.44 24.70 -5.48
CA ASP A 65 9.19 24.67 -4.22
C ASP A 65 8.22 24.78 -3.02
N GLU A 66 7.19 25.64 -3.10
CA GLU A 66 6.14 25.74 -2.07
C GLU A 66 5.38 24.43 -1.87
N VAL A 67 4.93 23.79 -2.96
CA VAL A 67 4.22 22.50 -2.89
C VAL A 67 5.12 21.39 -2.36
N MET A 68 6.38 21.36 -2.77
CA MET A 68 7.32 20.34 -2.34
C MET A 68 7.80 20.53 -0.89
N LYS A 69 7.62 21.71 -0.30
CA LYS A 69 7.94 21.98 1.12
C LYS A 69 7.24 21.01 2.09
N THR A 70 6.01 20.60 1.80
CA THR A 70 5.30 19.60 2.62
C THR A 70 6.04 18.26 2.72
N ARG A 71 6.83 17.90 1.70
CA ARG A 71 7.71 16.73 1.74
C ARG A 71 8.87 16.93 2.70
N GLU A 72 9.49 18.10 2.69
CA GLU A 72 10.59 18.45 3.59
C GLU A 72 10.10 18.43 5.04
N GLU A 73 8.97 19.05 5.33
CA GLU A 73 8.36 19.05 6.67
C GLU A 73 7.98 17.64 7.14
N THR A 74 7.56 16.77 6.21
CA THR A 74 7.30 15.37 6.52
C THR A 74 8.61 14.63 6.79
N ASN A 75 9.65 14.82 5.97
CA ASN A 75 10.97 14.22 6.20
C ASN A 75 11.57 14.63 7.56
N GLU A 76 11.38 15.88 8.01
CA GLU A 76 11.79 16.28 9.35
C GLU A 76 10.99 15.56 10.46
N LEU A 77 9.69 15.36 10.26
CA LEU A 77 8.86 14.57 11.18
C LEU A 77 9.28 13.09 11.20
N GLN A 78 9.71 12.56 10.04
CA GLN A 78 10.21 11.20 9.94
C GLN A 78 11.43 11.02 10.83
N LYS A 79 12.39 11.94 10.90
CA LYS A 79 13.61 11.77 11.73
C LYS A 79 13.33 11.32 13.16
N THR A 80 12.25 11.81 13.79
CA THR A 80 11.87 11.46 15.15
C THR A 80 10.79 10.38 15.25
N ALA A 81 10.29 9.86 14.12
CA ALA A 81 9.33 8.76 14.12
C ALA A 81 10.03 7.45 14.52
N ALA A 82 9.71 6.98 15.73
CA ALA A 82 10.19 5.73 16.28
C ALA A 82 9.10 5.11 17.16
N SER A 83 8.90 3.80 17.04
CA SER A 83 7.96 3.03 17.84
C SER A 83 8.37 3.05 19.31
N THR A 84 7.37 3.14 20.18
CA THR A 84 7.54 3.03 21.64
C THR A 84 6.66 1.95 22.24
N TRP A 85 5.72 1.38 21.48
CA TRP A 85 4.88 0.28 21.92
C TRP A 85 5.64 -1.05 22.09
N GLY A 86 5.16 -1.86 23.02
CA GLY A 86 5.71 -3.17 23.35
C GLY A 86 4.64 -4.23 23.55
N GLU A 87 5.04 -5.40 24.05
CA GLU A 87 4.13 -6.51 24.34
C GLU A 87 3.03 -6.14 25.36
N ASP A 88 3.36 -5.28 26.33
CA ASP A 88 2.41 -4.84 27.36
C ASP A 88 1.25 -4.00 26.78
N ASP A 89 1.40 -3.46 25.56
CA ASP A 89 0.37 -2.69 24.88
C ASP A 89 -0.58 -3.57 24.05
N ILE A 90 -0.32 -4.88 23.93
CA ILE A 90 -1.13 -5.79 23.11
C ILE A 90 -2.48 -6.07 23.76
N VAL A 91 -3.54 -5.95 22.97
CA VAL A 91 -4.91 -6.30 23.39
C VAL A 91 -5.26 -7.69 22.86
N SER A 92 -5.84 -8.54 23.71
CA SER A 92 -6.23 -9.89 23.33
C SER A 92 -7.29 -9.90 22.22
N LYS A 93 -7.13 -10.77 21.22
CA LYS A 93 -8.06 -10.95 20.09
C LYS A 93 -9.46 -11.45 20.48
N ALA A 94 -9.66 -12.00 21.68
CA ALA A 94 -10.95 -12.50 22.15
C ALA A 94 -11.04 -12.45 23.70
N PRO A 95 -12.25 -12.28 24.28
CA PRO A 95 -12.45 -12.41 25.72
C PRO A 95 -12.23 -13.86 26.18
N GLU A 96 -11.32 -14.08 27.13
CA GLU A 96 -10.86 -15.40 27.60
C GLU A 96 -11.93 -16.27 28.29
N THR A 97 -13.12 -15.73 28.58
CA THR A 97 -14.06 -16.33 29.56
C THR A 97 -15.43 -16.75 29.01
N GLU A 98 -15.73 -16.57 27.73
CA GLU A 98 -17.01 -16.99 27.15
C GLU A 98 -16.85 -18.18 26.18
N VAL A 99 -17.63 -19.24 26.39
CA VAL A 99 -17.75 -20.35 25.44
C VAL A 99 -18.62 -19.88 24.28
N LEU A 100 -17.98 -19.29 23.28
CA LEU A 100 -18.63 -18.81 22.06
C LEU A 100 -19.03 -19.98 21.16
N SER A 101 -20.19 -19.88 20.51
CA SER A 101 -20.59 -20.76 19.41
C SER A 101 -19.65 -20.63 18.19
N GLU A 102 -19.65 -21.59 17.28
CA GLU A 102 -18.79 -21.51 16.07
C GLU A 102 -19.06 -20.27 15.22
N GLU A 103 -20.32 -19.82 15.17
CA GLU A 103 -20.72 -18.58 14.51
C GLU A 103 -20.09 -17.36 15.19
N GLU A 104 -20.24 -17.26 16.51
CA GLU A 104 -19.69 -16.14 17.29
C GLU A 104 -18.17 -16.10 17.21
N GLN A 105 -17.50 -17.26 17.22
CA GLN A 105 -16.05 -17.35 17.00
C GLN A 105 -15.65 -16.84 15.61
N PHE A 106 -16.43 -17.14 14.57
CA PHE A 106 -16.16 -16.65 13.22
C PHE A 106 -16.28 -15.12 13.14
N TYR A 107 -17.35 -14.53 13.69
CA TYR A 107 -17.52 -13.07 13.69
C TYR A 107 -16.54 -12.36 14.62
N ALA A 108 -16.17 -12.96 15.76
CA ALA A 108 -15.10 -12.45 16.62
C ALA A 108 -13.73 -12.45 15.92
N LYS A 109 -13.49 -13.43 15.04
CA LYS A 109 -12.27 -13.49 14.22
C LYS A 109 -12.24 -12.42 13.13
N PHE A 110 -13.38 -12.08 12.54
CA PHE A 110 -13.51 -11.07 11.48
C PHE A 110 -14.44 -9.92 11.92
N PRO A 111 -14.05 -9.11 12.93
CA PRO A 111 -14.88 -8.02 13.43
C PRO A 111 -15.15 -6.94 12.37
N GLU A 112 -14.32 -6.87 11.32
CA GLU A 112 -14.48 -5.91 10.23
C GLU A 112 -15.58 -6.33 9.23
N LEU A 113 -16.08 -7.57 9.30
CA LEU A 113 -17.11 -8.08 8.41
C LEU A 113 -18.50 -7.54 8.82
N ASP A 114 -19.24 -6.96 7.88
CA ASP A 114 -20.62 -6.58 8.14
C ASP A 114 -21.51 -7.83 8.19
N LYS A 115 -21.97 -8.16 9.41
CA LYS A 115 -22.78 -9.35 9.69
C LYS A 115 -24.04 -9.43 8.80
N THR A 116 -24.73 -8.31 8.60
CA THR A 116 -25.98 -8.28 7.82
C THR A 116 -25.75 -8.69 6.36
N SER A 117 -24.75 -8.09 5.71
CA SER A 117 -24.40 -8.39 4.32
C SER A 117 -23.91 -9.83 4.15
N PHE A 118 -23.17 -10.35 5.13
CA PHE A 118 -22.66 -11.71 5.08
C PHE A 118 -23.76 -12.75 5.29
N GLU A 119 -24.69 -12.53 6.22
CA GLU A 119 -25.85 -13.40 6.41
C GLU A 119 -26.76 -13.43 5.18
N ALA A 120 -26.95 -12.29 4.51
CA ALA A 120 -27.68 -12.24 3.24
C ALA A 120 -26.99 -13.09 2.16
N TYR A 121 -25.66 -13.01 2.06
CA TYR A 121 -24.89 -13.84 1.14
C TYR A 121 -25.00 -15.34 1.47
N LEU A 122 -24.91 -15.71 2.76
CA LEU A 122 -25.07 -17.10 3.21
C LEU A 122 -26.46 -17.67 2.96
N ALA A 123 -27.52 -16.85 3.03
CA ALA A 123 -28.88 -17.28 2.71
C ALA A 123 -29.03 -17.76 1.26
N GLU A 124 -28.26 -17.19 0.33
CA GLU A 124 -28.20 -17.60 -1.07
C GLU A 124 -27.15 -18.70 -1.34
N HIS A 125 -26.22 -18.93 -0.40
CA HIS A 125 -25.08 -19.86 -0.53
C HIS A 125 -24.96 -20.78 0.69
N SER A 126 -26.07 -21.40 1.10
CA SER A 126 -26.15 -22.21 2.33
C SER A 126 -25.18 -23.40 2.36
N ASN A 127 -24.72 -23.86 1.19
CA ASN A 127 -23.71 -24.92 1.06
C ASN A 127 -22.36 -24.56 1.71
N LEU A 128 -22.07 -23.28 1.93
CA LEU A 128 -20.84 -22.84 2.60
C LEU A 128 -20.77 -23.25 4.08
N LEU A 129 -21.93 -23.55 4.69
CA LEU A 129 -22.02 -23.98 6.08
C LEU A 129 -22.00 -25.51 6.26
N GLU A 130 -22.00 -26.29 5.17
CA GLU A 130 -22.03 -27.77 5.24
C GLU A 130 -20.86 -28.36 6.04
N ASN A 131 -19.70 -27.68 6.00
CA ASN A 131 -18.49 -28.09 6.70
C ASN A 131 -18.20 -27.26 7.97
N GLY A 132 -19.18 -26.46 8.43
CA GLY A 132 -19.06 -25.59 9.60
C GLY A 132 -18.42 -24.23 9.32
N TRP A 133 -18.59 -23.29 10.26
CA TRP A 133 -18.15 -21.89 10.11
C TRP A 133 -16.63 -21.75 9.94
N GLY A 134 -15.86 -22.58 10.63
CA GLY A 134 -14.40 -22.60 10.54
C GLY A 134 -13.84 -23.08 9.19
N LYS A 135 -14.70 -23.59 8.29
CA LYS A 135 -14.33 -24.08 6.96
C LYS A 135 -14.87 -23.21 5.82
N ILE A 136 -15.51 -22.09 6.14
CA ILE A 136 -15.95 -21.11 5.14
C ILE A 136 -14.72 -20.65 4.35
N ALA A 137 -14.79 -20.82 3.03
CA ALA A 137 -13.80 -20.35 2.08
C ALA A 137 -14.53 -19.76 0.86
N ILE A 138 -14.37 -18.46 0.66
CA ILE A 138 -14.91 -17.69 -0.45
C ILE A 138 -13.71 -17.01 -1.10
N ASP A 139 -13.57 -17.16 -2.41
CA ASP A 139 -12.56 -16.45 -3.20
C ASP A 139 -13.21 -15.94 -4.49
N LYS A 140 -13.37 -14.61 -4.55
CA LYS A 140 -13.94 -13.88 -5.69
C LYS A 140 -12.98 -12.77 -6.17
N CYS A 141 -11.69 -12.88 -5.86
CA CYS A 141 -10.71 -11.84 -6.21
C CYS A 141 -10.60 -11.55 -7.71
N ASP A 142 -10.97 -12.51 -8.58
CA ASP A 142 -10.98 -12.33 -10.05
C ASP A 142 -12.28 -11.71 -10.58
N SER A 143 -13.32 -11.65 -9.75
CA SER A 143 -14.64 -11.20 -10.20
C SER A 143 -14.66 -9.67 -10.24
N SER A 144 -15.02 -9.12 -11.40
CA SER A 144 -15.15 -7.66 -11.60
C SER A 144 -16.46 -7.09 -11.00
N GLY A 145 -17.05 -7.74 -9.99
CA GLY A 145 -18.38 -7.44 -9.49
C GLY A 145 -18.45 -7.46 -7.96
N GLU A 146 -19.41 -6.73 -7.41
CA GLU A 146 -19.67 -6.72 -5.97
C GLU A 146 -20.13 -8.13 -5.55
N THR A 147 -19.43 -8.73 -4.58
CA THR A 147 -19.81 -10.01 -3.98
C THR A 147 -21.12 -9.93 -3.20
N GLY A 148 -21.60 -8.71 -2.91
CA GLY A 148 -22.69 -8.44 -1.97
C GLY A 148 -22.24 -8.43 -0.51
N ILE A 149 -21.03 -8.94 -0.22
CA ILE A 149 -20.43 -8.97 1.11
C ILE A 149 -19.68 -7.67 1.35
N LYS A 150 -19.93 -7.02 2.48
CA LYS A 150 -19.34 -5.74 2.85
C LYS A 150 -18.57 -5.83 4.16
N THR A 151 -17.63 -4.92 4.35
CA THR A 151 -17.08 -4.61 5.68
C THR A 151 -18.00 -3.65 6.41
N ILE A 152 -17.80 -3.47 7.72
CA ILE A 152 -18.47 -2.45 8.53
C ILE A 152 -18.17 -1.01 8.05
N HIS A 153 -17.13 -0.84 7.22
CA HIS A 153 -16.77 0.43 6.58
C HIS A 153 -17.42 0.61 5.19
N GLY A 154 -18.15 -0.38 4.70
CA GLY A 154 -18.81 -0.37 3.39
C GLY A 154 -17.92 -0.81 2.22
N ASP A 155 -16.68 -1.24 2.46
CA ASP A 155 -15.80 -1.78 1.43
C ASP A 155 -16.26 -3.18 1.00
N ASN A 156 -15.98 -3.57 -0.25
CA ASN A 156 -16.36 -4.90 -0.76
C ASN A 156 -15.41 -5.98 -0.22
N VAL A 157 -15.95 -7.08 0.30
CA VAL A 157 -15.15 -8.25 0.67
C VAL A 157 -15.08 -9.21 -0.50
N LEU A 158 -13.87 -9.44 -1.02
CA LEU A 158 -13.62 -10.29 -2.19
C LEU A 158 -13.29 -11.73 -1.81
N ALA A 159 -12.64 -11.95 -0.67
CA ALA A 159 -12.34 -13.29 -0.19
C ALA A 159 -12.41 -13.36 1.33
N ILE A 160 -12.87 -14.49 1.85
CA ILE A 160 -12.84 -14.85 3.26
C ILE A 160 -12.40 -16.31 3.33
N SER A 161 -11.32 -16.59 4.05
CA SER A 161 -10.89 -17.94 4.36
C SER A 161 -10.81 -18.09 5.88
N ALA A 162 -11.82 -18.72 6.48
CA ALA A 162 -11.91 -18.90 7.93
C ALA A 162 -10.81 -19.82 8.48
N ASN A 163 -10.42 -20.82 7.69
CA ASN A 163 -9.37 -21.78 8.02
C ASN A 163 -7.96 -21.20 7.83
N GLN A 164 -7.77 -20.26 6.91
CA GLN A 164 -6.49 -19.56 6.72
C GLN A 164 -6.45 -18.23 7.46
N GLU A 165 -7.55 -17.81 8.06
CA GLU A 165 -7.71 -16.58 8.83
C GLU A 165 -7.28 -15.32 8.07
N ILE A 166 -7.69 -15.27 6.79
CA ILE A 166 -7.39 -14.19 5.86
C ILE A 166 -8.70 -13.67 5.26
N MET A 167 -8.83 -12.35 5.20
CA MET A 167 -9.87 -11.66 4.46
C MET A 167 -9.23 -10.70 3.45
N ILE A 168 -9.73 -10.70 2.21
CA ILE A 168 -9.30 -9.77 1.15
C ILE A 168 -10.43 -8.79 0.89
N VAL A 169 -10.13 -7.50 1.01
CA VAL A 169 -11.06 -6.40 0.83
C VAL A 169 -10.63 -5.56 -0.37
N GLU A 170 -11.60 -5.17 -1.19
CA GLU A 170 -11.39 -4.13 -2.20
C GLU A 170 -11.56 -2.75 -1.57
N VAL A 171 -10.51 -1.95 -1.65
CA VAL A 171 -10.51 -0.56 -1.19
C VAL A 171 -10.58 0.38 -2.39
N LYS A 172 -11.49 1.35 -2.34
CA LYS A 172 -11.74 2.25 -3.46
C LYS A 172 -11.92 3.69 -2.98
N GLY A 173 -11.27 4.60 -3.69
CA GLY A 173 -11.38 6.04 -3.49
C GLY A 173 -11.60 6.77 -4.81
N SER A 174 -11.59 8.10 -4.76
CA SER A 174 -11.83 8.93 -5.96
C SER A 174 -10.78 8.78 -7.06
N THR A 175 -9.56 8.35 -6.70
CA THR A 175 -8.42 8.21 -7.62
C THR A 175 -7.82 6.82 -7.64
N TYR A 176 -8.24 5.94 -6.72
CA TYR A 176 -7.59 4.66 -6.49
C TYR A 176 -8.57 3.48 -6.39
N GLU A 177 -8.06 2.32 -6.79
CA GLU A 177 -8.63 0.99 -6.54
C GLU A 177 -7.47 0.08 -6.10
N GLY A 178 -7.73 -0.80 -5.14
CA GLY A 178 -6.70 -1.70 -4.63
C GLY A 178 -7.26 -2.84 -3.79
N ARG A 179 -6.35 -3.52 -3.10
CA ARG A 179 -6.63 -4.67 -2.24
C ARG A 179 -5.97 -4.47 -0.88
N LEU A 180 -6.75 -4.71 0.18
CA LEU A 180 -6.29 -4.83 1.54
C LEU A 180 -6.46 -6.29 1.97
N ALA A 181 -5.37 -6.94 2.34
CA ALA A 181 -5.40 -8.24 3.00
C ALA A 181 -5.30 -8.06 4.51
N ILE A 182 -6.22 -8.69 5.24
CA ILE A 182 -6.30 -8.68 6.69
C ILE A 182 -5.96 -10.09 7.16
N VAL A 183 -4.82 -10.23 7.85
CA VAL A 183 -4.24 -11.51 8.25
C VAL A 183 -4.29 -11.60 9.77
N LYS A 184 -5.14 -12.50 10.29
CA LYS A 184 -5.40 -12.59 11.72
C LYS A 184 -4.35 -13.39 12.49
N ASP A 185 -3.52 -14.16 11.81
CA ASP A 185 -2.48 -15.00 12.41
C ASP A 185 -1.10 -14.52 11.93
N GLU A 186 -0.50 -13.62 12.71
CA GLU A 186 0.79 -12.98 12.42
C GLU A 186 1.98 -13.93 12.53
N SER A 187 1.83 -15.08 13.19
CA SER A 187 2.91 -16.05 13.36
C SER A 187 3.42 -16.63 12.03
N ARG A 188 2.59 -16.54 10.99
CA ARG A 188 2.87 -17.01 9.62
C ARG A 188 3.52 -15.96 8.73
N LEU A 189 3.63 -14.71 9.20
CA LEU A 189 4.29 -13.63 8.47
C LEU A 189 5.81 -13.89 8.44
N GLY A 190 6.41 -13.73 7.26
CA GLY A 190 7.86 -13.74 7.07
C GLY A 190 8.29 -12.75 5.98
N LEU A 191 9.58 -12.43 5.94
CA LEU A 191 10.20 -11.66 4.87
C LEU A 191 11.08 -12.59 4.04
N GLU A 192 10.70 -12.86 2.81
CA GLU A 192 11.42 -13.80 1.95
C GLU A 192 12.21 -13.10 0.86
N THR A 193 13.39 -13.63 0.55
CA THR A 193 14.25 -13.11 -0.52
C THR A 193 14.00 -13.83 -1.84
N CYS A 194 14.37 -13.20 -2.95
CA CYS A 194 14.47 -13.88 -4.22
C CYS A 194 15.63 -14.90 -4.19
N ALA A 195 15.47 -16.02 -4.87
CA ALA A 195 16.43 -17.12 -4.97
C ALA A 195 17.82 -16.71 -5.49
N ASN A 196 17.91 -15.59 -6.22
CA ASN A 196 19.15 -15.06 -6.78
C ASN A 196 19.47 -13.66 -6.25
N LEU A 197 19.30 -13.45 -4.94
CA LEU A 197 19.66 -12.21 -4.25
C LEU A 197 21.05 -11.71 -4.66
N TYR A 198 21.17 -10.41 -4.84
CA TYR A 198 22.33 -9.67 -5.39
C TYR A 198 22.66 -9.92 -6.86
N LYS A 199 21.95 -10.82 -7.54
CA LYS A 199 22.17 -11.11 -8.96
C LYS A 199 20.99 -10.75 -9.84
N THR A 200 19.78 -11.23 -9.52
CA THR A 200 18.56 -10.95 -10.31
C THR A 200 17.34 -11.23 -9.44
N GLY A 201 16.37 -10.31 -9.46
CA GLY A 201 15.13 -10.46 -8.69
C GLY A 201 14.17 -11.48 -9.27
N GLN A 202 13.06 -11.69 -8.57
CA GLN A 202 11.94 -12.56 -8.96
C GLN A 202 10.62 -11.80 -8.92
N TYR A 203 9.60 -12.29 -9.63
CA TYR A 203 8.26 -11.75 -9.43
C TYR A 203 7.76 -12.13 -8.03
N VAL A 204 6.89 -11.31 -7.42
CA VAL A 204 6.30 -11.59 -6.10
C VAL A 204 5.63 -12.97 -6.08
N LYS A 205 4.98 -13.34 -7.18
CA LYS A 205 4.41 -14.68 -7.37
C LYS A 205 5.45 -15.80 -7.19
N ASP A 206 6.60 -15.69 -7.85
CA ASP A 206 7.62 -16.74 -7.78
C ASP A 206 8.19 -16.84 -6.36
N ILE A 207 8.45 -15.70 -5.70
CA ILE A 207 8.91 -15.67 -4.29
C ILE A 207 7.86 -16.33 -3.38
N ALA A 208 6.57 -16.07 -3.62
CA ALA A 208 5.49 -16.67 -2.84
C ALA A 208 5.39 -18.19 -3.05
N GLU A 209 5.47 -18.66 -4.30
CA GLU A 209 5.41 -20.08 -4.65
C GLU A 209 6.61 -20.86 -4.10
N ASP A 210 7.83 -20.30 -4.22
CA ASP A 210 9.07 -20.89 -3.69
C ASP A 210 9.02 -21.09 -2.16
N ASN A 211 8.25 -20.25 -1.46
CA ASN A 211 8.13 -20.26 0.01
C ASN A 211 6.78 -20.82 0.52
N ASN A 212 6.02 -21.51 -0.33
CA ASN A 212 4.71 -22.09 0.04
C ASN A 212 3.77 -21.06 0.72
N ALA A 213 3.72 -19.85 0.15
CA ALA A 213 2.89 -18.77 0.65
C ALA A 213 1.48 -18.78 0.05
N ILE A 214 0.49 -18.44 0.88
CA ILE A 214 -0.89 -18.17 0.43
C ILE A 214 -1.08 -16.71 0.04
N LEU A 215 -0.34 -15.78 0.66
CA LEU A 215 -0.43 -14.34 0.43
C LEU A 215 0.98 -13.76 0.36
N ALA A 216 1.22 -12.80 -0.53
CA ALA A 216 2.46 -12.04 -0.55
C ALA A 216 2.27 -10.63 -1.11
N ILE A 217 3.07 -9.68 -0.63
CA ILE A 217 3.24 -8.35 -1.20
C ILE A 217 4.73 -8.01 -1.33
N ASN A 218 5.08 -7.13 -2.26
CA ASN A 218 6.45 -6.64 -2.37
C ASN A 218 6.89 -5.89 -1.10
N ALA A 219 8.20 -5.86 -0.83
CA ALA A 219 8.78 -5.23 0.35
C ALA A 219 9.76 -4.09 0.01
N SER A 220 11.06 -4.36 -0.06
CA SER A 220 12.11 -3.35 -0.24
C SER A 220 12.11 -2.73 -1.63
N GLY A 221 12.64 -1.50 -1.72
CA GLY A 221 13.18 -1.00 -2.97
C GLY A 221 14.42 -1.78 -3.40
N PHE A 222 14.93 -1.50 -4.59
CA PHE A 222 16.14 -2.14 -5.11
C PHE A 222 17.04 -1.14 -5.81
N ILE A 223 18.32 -1.49 -5.95
CA ILE A 223 19.30 -0.69 -6.69
C ILE A 223 18.88 -0.63 -8.17
N ASP A 224 18.41 0.54 -8.59
CA ASP A 224 17.85 0.79 -9.92
C ASP A 224 18.61 1.93 -10.63
N GLU A 225 19.94 1.80 -10.72
CA GLU A 225 20.77 2.80 -11.39
C GLU A 225 20.34 3.00 -12.84
N GLY A 226 19.91 4.22 -13.17
CA GLY A 226 19.45 4.56 -14.52
C GLY A 226 18.10 3.93 -14.93
N GLY A 227 17.36 3.31 -14.01
CA GLY A 227 16.05 2.69 -14.31
C GLY A 227 16.13 1.34 -15.02
N VAL A 228 17.31 0.68 -14.98
CA VAL A 228 17.59 -0.61 -15.63
C VAL A 228 17.97 -1.71 -14.62
N GLY A 229 17.67 -1.50 -13.34
CA GLY A 229 17.89 -2.44 -12.26
C GLY A 229 17.15 -3.76 -12.51
N ASN A 230 17.81 -4.86 -12.17
CA ASN A 230 17.29 -6.20 -12.41
C ASN A 230 16.51 -6.78 -11.20
N GLY A 231 16.27 -5.95 -10.18
CA GLY A 231 15.55 -6.31 -8.97
C GLY A 231 16.31 -7.19 -7.99
N GLY A 232 17.58 -7.52 -8.22
CA GLY A 232 18.30 -8.51 -7.41
C GLY A 232 18.87 -7.96 -6.09
N THR A 233 19.20 -6.67 -6.04
CA THR A 233 19.89 -6.07 -4.89
C THR A 233 18.96 -5.11 -4.16
N PRO A 234 18.58 -5.39 -2.90
CA PRO A 234 17.80 -4.47 -2.09
C PRO A 234 18.45 -3.09 -1.99
N TYR A 235 17.64 -2.05 -1.88
CA TYR A 235 18.10 -0.73 -1.48
C TYR A 235 17.98 -0.62 0.05
N GLY A 236 19.11 -0.53 0.74
CA GLY A 236 19.16 -0.38 2.20
C GLY A 236 19.15 -1.68 3.01
N PHE A 237 18.91 -1.56 4.30
CA PHE A 237 18.99 -2.66 5.26
C PHE A 237 18.12 -3.85 4.85
N LEU A 238 18.64 -5.05 5.05
CA LEU A 238 17.90 -6.30 4.92
C LEU A 238 18.33 -7.27 6.03
N LYS A 239 17.35 -7.70 6.83
CA LYS A 239 17.50 -8.77 7.82
C LYS A 239 16.37 -9.77 7.61
N VAL A 240 16.71 -11.05 7.56
CA VAL A 240 15.74 -12.14 7.35
C VAL A 240 16.08 -13.25 8.33
N ASP A 241 15.08 -13.75 9.04
CA ASP A 241 15.23 -14.81 10.03
C ASP A 241 16.36 -14.57 11.06
N GLY A 242 16.47 -13.33 11.53
CA GLY A 242 17.49 -12.91 12.48
C GLY A 242 18.88 -12.68 11.87
N GLU A 243 19.09 -13.02 10.59
CA GLU A 243 20.37 -12.84 9.89
C GLU A 243 20.40 -11.52 9.10
N THR A 244 21.36 -10.65 9.41
CA THR A 244 21.61 -9.42 8.65
C THR A 244 22.29 -9.78 7.33
N LEU A 245 21.59 -9.58 6.22
CA LEU A 245 22.07 -9.84 4.87
C LEU A 245 22.67 -8.60 4.20
N GLN A 246 22.15 -7.40 4.52
CA GLN A 246 22.65 -6.14 3.98
C GLN A 246 22.60 -5.03 5.03
N GLU A 247 23.68 -4.24 5.08
CA GLU A 247 23.79 -3.07 5.96
C GLU A 247 22.88 -1.91 5.52
N PRO A 248 22.49 -1.01 6.44
CA PRO A 248 21.70 0.16 6.10
C PRO A 248 22.44 1.08 5.11
N TYR A 249 21.71 1.66 4.16
CA TYR A 249 22.28 2.67 3.25
C TYR A 249 22.41 4.04 3.94
N GLY A 250 21.54 4.32 4.93
CA GLY A 250 21.41 5.63 5.55
C GLY A 250 20.50 6.55 4.73
N HIS A 251 20.58 7.86 4.96
CA HIS A 251 19.72 8.90 4.36
C HIS A 251 18.31 9.06 4.97
N ASP A 252 18.22 8.95 6.30
CA ASP A 252 17.00 9.20 7.09
C ASP A 252 15.80 8.28 6.74
N TYR A 253 16.03 7.18 6.00
CA TYR A 253 15.05 6.12 5.84
C TYR A 253 14.83 5.35 7.13
N LYS A 254 13.69 4.66 7.19
CA LYS A 254 13.26 3.94 8.38
C LYS A 254 13.59 2.48 8.27
N ILE A 255 14.09 1.94 9.38
CA ILE A 255 14.08 0.51 9.59
C ILE A 255 12.66 0.13 9.95
N ILE A 256 12.12 -0.80 9.17
CA ILE A 256 10.78 -1.34 9.27
C ILE A 256 10.94 -2.83 9.44
N GLY A 257 10.45 -3.38 10.53
CA GLY A 257 10.57 -4.81 10.74
C GLY A 257 9.64 -5.35 11.81
N PHE A 258 9.80 -6.63 12.07
CA PHE A 258 9.13 -7.37 13.12
C PHE A 258 10.18 -7.98 14.02
N ASP A 259 9.97 -7.92 15.34
CA ASP A 259 10.80 -8.67 16.28
C ASP A 259 10.44 -10.17 16.31
N GLU A 260 11.11 -10.94 17.16
CA GLU A 260 10.87 -12.39 17.34
C GLU A 260 9.42 -12.70 17.77
N ASN A 261 8.76 -11.75 18.42
CA ASN A 261 7.36 -11.87 18.85
C ASN A 261 6.39 -11.33 17.81
N ARG A 262 6.84 -11.03 16.59
CA ARG A 262 6.04 -10.49 15.48
C ARG A 262 5.39 -9.15 15.84
N LEU A 263 6.04 -8.35 16.66
CA LEU A 263 5.65 -6.96 16.90
C LEU A 263 6.32 -6.05 15.87
N MET A 264 5.53 -5.27 15.15
CA MET A 264 6.02 -4.34 14.14
C MET A 264 6.74 -3.18 14.83
N GLN A 265 7.97 -2.92 14.42
CA GLN A 265 8.78 -1.82 14.92
C GLN A 265 9.21 -0.93 13.75
N ILE A 266 9.08 0.38 13.94
CA ILE A 266 9.50 1.41 13.00
C ILE A 266 10.50 2.30 13.72
N GLY A 267 11.69 2.48 13.15
CA GLY A 267 12.73 3.26 13.81
C GLY A 267 13.88 3.63 12.88
N ASP A 268 15.01 3.98 13.47
CA ASP A 268 16.27 4.18 12.76
C ASP A 268 17.17 2.94 12.88
N THR A 269 18.44 3.06 12.51
CA THR A 269 19.38 1.93 12.55
C THR A 269 19.62 1.36 13.96
N SER A 270 19.23 2.07 15.03
CA SER A 270 19.41 1.61 16.41
C SER A 270 18.54 0.42 16.81
N ILE A 271 17.44 0.15 16.08
CA ILE A 271 16.54 -0.95 16.40
C ILE A 271 16.89 -2.28 15.70
N THR A 272 17.85 -2.26 14.76
CA THR A 272 18.17 -3.39 13.85
C THR A 272 18.53 -4.71 14.56
N GLU A 273 19.21 -4.63 15.70
CA GLU A 273 19.59 -5.80 16.50
C GLU A 273 18.38 -6.58 17.02
N ASN A 274 17.30 -5.89 17.39
CA ASN A 274 16.12 -6.48 18.03
C ASN A 274 15.11 -7.08 17.03
N LEU A 275 15.37 -6.95 15.73
CA LEU A 275 14.44 -7.41 14.69
C LEU A 275 14.76 -8.82 14.22
N TRP A 276 13.71 -9.57 13.88
CA TRP A 276 13.80 -10.87 13.24
C TRP A 276 13.81 -10.70 11.71
N ASP A 277 12.83 -9.96 11.19
CA ASP A 277 12.71 -9.59 9.78
C ASP A 277 12.68 -8.08 9.64
N ALA A 278 13.48 -7.51 8.75
CA ALA A 278 13.50 -6.07 8.57
C ALA A 278 13.99 -5.61 7.19
N ILE A 279 13.48 -4.45 6.78
CA ILE A 279 13.89 -3.71 5.60
C ILE A 279 14.17 -2.24 5.96
N GLU A 280 14.84 -1.51 5.06
CA GLU A 280 14.91 -0.06 5.09
C GLU A 280 14.01 0.57 4.01
N PHE A 281 13.01 1.35 4.42
CA PHE A 281 12.14 2.08 3.49
C PHE A 281 11.43 3.28 4.17
N GLY A 282 10.54 3.94 3.45
CA GLY A 282 9.64 4.93 4.03
C GLY A 282 8.66 5.56 3.04
N PRO A 283 7.91 6.58 3.49
CA PRO A 283 7.85 7.08 4.87
C PRO A 283 7.04 6.18 5.81
N ALA A 284 7.28 6.32 7.12
CA ALA A 284 6.36 5.85 8.15
C ALA A 284 5.03 6.60 8.04
N LEU A 285 3.92 5.87 8.14
CA LEU A 285 2.56 6.38 7.98
C LEU A 285 1.92 6.62 9.35
N ILE A 286 1.93 5.59 10.19
CA ILE A 286 1.37 5.58 11.55
C ILE A 286 2.44 4.97 12.46
N VAL A 287 2.73 5.65 13.57
CA VAL A 287 3.60 5.10 14.62
C VAL A 287 2.93 5.36 15.95
N ASP A 288 2.72 4.29 16.71
CA ASP A 288 2.01 4.28 18.01
C ASP A 288 0.62 4.94 17.92
N GLY A 289 -0.12 4.65 16.84
CA GLY A 289 -1.45 5.20 16.58
C GLY A 289 -1.46 6.65 16.08
N GLU A 290 -0.31 7.30 15.92
CA GLU A 290 -0.21 8.68 15.45
C GLU A 290 0.26 8.77 13.99
N SER A 291 -0.40 9.61 13.20
CA SER A 291 0.05 9.97 11.85
C SER A 291 1.43 10.62 11.88
N LYS A 292 2.33 10.15 11.01
CA LYS A 292 3.66 10.74 10.78
C LYS A 292 3.77 11.47 9.43
N LEU A 293 2.63 11.92 8.90
CA LEU A 293 2.51 12.69 7.67
C LEU A 293 2.05 14.14 7.94
N LYS A 294 2.49 15.11 7.13
CA LYS A 294 2.06 16.52 7.24
C LYS A 294 0.87 16.89 6.36
N SER A 295 0.66 16.14 5.28
CA SER A 295 -0.49 16.31 4.39
C SER A 295 -0.87 14.97 3.73
N ALA A 296 -2.02 14.91 3.07
CA ALA A 296 -2.49 13.70 2.40
C ALA A 296 -1.44 13.13 1.44
N SER A 297 -0.84 13.98 0.60
CA SER A 297 0.22 13.55 -0.33
C SER A 297 1.60 13.56 0.28
N SER A 298 1.83 14.48 1.21
CA SER A 298 3.15 14.80 1.78
C SER A 298 4.25 14.95 0.72
N GLY A 299 3.91 15.40 -0.50
CA GLY A 299 4.86 15.55 -1.59
C GLY A 299 5.24 14.29 -2.38
N TRP A 300 4.55 13.15 -2.17
CA TRP A 300 4.80 11.92 -2.91
C TRP A 300 3.84 11.68 -4.09
N GLY A 301 2.77 12.47 -4.21
CA GLY A 301 1.83 12.42 -5.32
C GLY A 301 1.00 11.14 -5.40
N LEU A 302 0.26 10.99 -6.50
CA LEU A 302 -0.51 9.79 -6.81
C LEU A 302 0.38 8.74 -7.48
N GLN A 303 0.47 7.57 -6.89
CA GLN A 303 1.21 6.43 -7.45
C GLN A 303 0.49 5.12 -7.11
N PRO A 304 0.79 4.01 -7.81
CA PRO A 304 0.62 2.70 -7.21
C PRO A 304 1.44 2.63 -5.91
N ARG A 305 0.88 2.02 -4.87
CA ARG A 305 1.48 1.99 -3.53
C ARG A 305 1.41 0.60 -2.96
N SER A 306 2.40 0.25 -2.15
CA SER A 306 2.34 -0.87 -1.24
C SER A 306 2.60 -0.35 0.17
N ALA A 307 1.87 -0.87 1.15
CA ALA A 307 2.04 -0.50 2.55
C ALA A 307 1.73 -1.70 3.44
N ILE A 308 2.35 -1.73 4.61
CA ILE A 308 2.09 -2.74 5.63
C ILE A 308 1.82 -2.05 6.96
N GLY A 309 0.92 -2.62 7.75
CA GLY A 309 0.63 -2.16 9.09
C GLY A 309 0.24 -3.30 10.03
N GLN A 310 0.20 -2.97 11.31
CA GLN A 310 -0.20 -3.86 12.37
C GLN A 310 -1.13 -3.15 13.34
N THR A 311 -2.21 -3.83 13.72
CA THR A 311 -3.17 -3.41 14.73
C THR A 311 -2.66 -3.74 16.14
N GLN A 312 -3.33 -3.21 17.17
CA GLN A 312 -2.97 -3.47 18.57
C GLN A 312 -3.17 -4.93 19.00
N ASP A 313 -3.98 -5.70 18.27
CA ASP A 313 -4.15 -7.15 18.48
C ASP A 313 -3.19 -7.99 17.62
N LYS A 314 -2.19 -7.37 16.98
CA LYS A 314 -1.21 -7.99 16.08
C LYS A 314 -1.73 -8.45 14.71
N THR A 315 -3.00 -8.21 14.36
CA THR A 315 -3.49 -8.42 12.99
C THR A 315 -2.61 -7.65 11.98
N ILE A 316 -2.15 -8.35 10.95
CA ILE A 316 -1.32 -7.77 9.89
C ILE A 316 -2.22 -7.27 8.76
N LEU A 317 -1.95 -6.05 8.32
CA LEU A 317 -2.65 -5.37 7.23
C LEU A 317 -1.66 -5.17 6.07
N MET A 318 -1.93 -5.83 4.95
CA MET A 318 -1.12 -5.71 3.73
C MET A 318 -1.93 -5.00 2.65
N LEU A 319 -1.49 -3.81 2.25
CA LEU A 319 -2.20 -2.95 1.32
C LEU A 319 -1.42 -2.82 0.01
N VAL A 320 -2.10 -3.06 -1.11
CA VAL A 320 -1.59 -2.75 -2.45
C VAL A 320 -2.64 -1.96 -3.23
N ILE A 321 -2.22 -0.83 -3.76
CA ILE A 321 -3.05 0.07 -4.57
C ILE A 321 -2.54 0.05 -6.01
N ASP A 322 -3.44 -0.28 -6.96
CA ASP A 322 -3.16 -0.16 -8.39
C ASP A 322 -3.00 1.33 -8.74
N GLY A 323 -2.32 1.65 -9.83
CA GLY A 323 -2.16 3.05 -10.25
C GLY A 323 -1.69 3.16 -11.69
N ARG A 324 -1.57 4.40 -12.20
CA ARG A 324 -1.12 4.71 -13.58
C ARG A 324 -1.97 4.05 -14.68
N SER A 325 -3.25 3.80 -14.41
CA SER A 325 -4.20 3.25 -15.36
C SER A 325 -5.51 4.05 -15.39
N THR A 326 -6.39 3.75 -16.34
CA THR A 326 -7.74 4.35 -16.40
C THR A 326 -8.66 3.83 -15.29
N ARG A 327 -8.34 2.69 -14.69
CA ARG A 327 -9.06 2.12 -13.54
C ARG A 327 -8.65 2.81 -12.24
N SER A 328 -7.34 3.02 -12.08
CA SER A 328 -6.76 3.63 -10.90
C SER A 328 -5.63 4.57 -11.31
N THR A 329 -5.75 5.86 -10.97
CA THR A 329 -4.65 6.81 -11.13
C THR A 329 -3.56 6.51 -10.10
N GLY A 330 -3.96 6.10 -8.89
CA GLY A 330 -3.10 5.78 -7.77
C GLY A 330 -3.56 6.49 -6.50
N ALA A 331 -2.83 6.22 -5.42
CA ALA A 331 -3.08 6.77 -4.09
C ALA A 331 -1.91 7.66 -3.63
N THR A 332 -2.25 8.61 -2.78
CA THR A 332 -1.29 9.29 -1.92
C THR A 332 -0.85 8.39 -0.77
N VAL A 333 0.26 8.73 -0.10
CA VAL A 333 0.66 8.03 1.13
C VAL A 333 -0.34 8.23 2.28
N GLY A 334 -1.06 9.36 2.29
CA GLY A 334 -2.15 9.66 3.22
C GLY A 334 -3.39 8.82 2.97
N ASP A 335 -3.75 8.55 1.70
CA ASP A 335 -4.82 7.59 1.39
C ASP A 335 -4.48 6.20 1.95
N CYS A 336 -3.22 5.74 1.80
CA CYS A 336 -2.76 4.48 2.40
C CYS A 336 -2.85 4.51 3.93
N LYS A 337 -2.40 5.61 4.55
CA LYS A 337 -2.50 5.82 6.00
C LYS A 337 -3.94 5.78 6.48
N ASP A 338 -4.86 6.48 5.82
CA ASP A 338 -6.27 6.55 6.21
C ASP A 338 -6.97 5.20 6.03
N ILE A 339 -6.62 4.43 4.99
CA ILE A 339 -7.10 3.05 4.84
C ILE A 339 -6.62 2.19 6.01
N LEU A 340 -5.32 2.17 6.30
CA LEU A 340 -4.76 1.33 7.35
C LEU A 340 -5.28 1.73 8.75
N GLU A 341 -5.37 3.02 9.05
CA GLU A 341 -5.92 3.55 10.31
C GLU A 341 -7.39 3.16 10.49
N ARG A 342 -8.20 3.24 9.43
CA ARG A 342 -9.61 2.84 9.46
C ARG A 342 -9.78 1.36 9.82
N TYR A 343 -8.84 0.51 9.42
CA TYR A 343 -8.78 -0.92 9.79
C TYR A 343 -7.98 -1.18 11.08
N GLY A 344 -7.68 -0.13 11.86
CA GLY A 344 -7.15 -0.24 13.22
C GLY A 344 -5.63 -0.31 13.33
N ALA A 345 -4.88 -0.01 12.26
CA ALA A 345 -3.42 0.02 12.32
C ALA A 345 -2.92 1.04 13.36
N ILE A 346 -2.03 0.59 14.24
CA ILE A 346 -1.29 1.46 15.17
C ILE A 346 0.18 1.59 14.77
N GLN A 347 0.69 0.66 13.97
CA GLN A 347 1.90 0.81 13.20
C GLN A 347 1.56 0.68 11.73
N ALA A 348 2.10 1.56 10.89
CA ALA A 348 1.97 1.45 9.44
C ALA A 348 3.10 2.19 8.74
N THR A 349 3.53 1.65 7.61
CA THR A 349 4.57 2.26 6.79
C THR A 349 4.37 1.95 5.32
N ASN A 350 4.90 2.83 4.48
CA ASN A 350 4.96 2.61 3.05
C ASN A 350 6.10 1.63 2.69
N LEU A 351 5.91 0.86 1.63
CA LEU A 351 6.86 -0.06 1.03
C LEU A 351 7.18 0.38 -0.41
N ASP A 352 8.01 -0.38 -1.13
CA ASP A 352 8.29 -0.05 -2.53
C ASP A 352 6.99 0.02 -3.34
N GLY A 353 6.93 1.02 -4.23
CA GLY A 353 5.71 1.41 -4.90
C GLY A 353 5.79 1.30 -6.40
N GLY A 354 4.89 1.99 -7.08
CA GLY A 354 4.91 2.09 -8.52
C GLY A 354 4.74 0.73 -9.18
N SER A 355 5.66 0.38 -10.07
CA SER A 355 5.57 -0.88 -10.81
C SER A 355 5.91 -2.11 -9.98
N SER A 356 6.40 -1.92 -8.75
CA SER A 356 6.70 -2.98 -7.78
C SER A 356 5.46 -3.42 -7.01
N SER A 357 4.40 -2.61 -7.00
CA SER A 357 3.18 -2.86 -6.25
C SER A 357 2.39 -4.05 -6.79
N VAL A 358 2.52 -5.18 -6.10
CA VAL A 358 1.86 -6.46 -6.44
C VAL A 358 1.38 -7.14 -5.17
N MET A 359 0.15 -7.63 -5.19
CA MET A 359 -0.39 -8.58 -4.23
C MET A 359 -0.68 -9.92 -4.91
N TYR A 360 -0.12 -10.98 -4.36
CA TYR A 360 -0.39 -12.36 -4.70
C TYR A 360 -1.28 -12.97 -3.60
N TYR A 361 -2.34 -13.68 -3.99
CA TYR A 361 -3.19 -14.42 -3.08
C TYR A 361 -3.67 -15.71 -3.75
N ASN A 362 -3.55 -16.83 -3.04
CA ASN A 362 -4.10 -18.12 -3.43
C ASN A 362 -3.70 -18.51 -4.88
N SER A 363 -2.39 -18.66 -5.13
CA SER A 363 -1.81 -19.11 -6.41
C SER A 363 -1.88 -18.14 -7.59
N ARG A 364 -2.21 -16.85 -7.36
CA ARG A 364 -2.26 -15.84 -8.43
C ARG A 364 -2.13 -14.41 -7.91
N GLU A 365 -1.75 -13.50 -8.79
CA GLU A 365 -1.83 -12.06 -8.56
C GLU A 365 -3.29 -11.59 -8.56
N ILE A 366 -3.67 -10.75 -7.60
CA ILE A 366 -5.03 -10.21 -7.44
C ILE A 366 -5.09 -8.69 -7.60
N THR A 367 -4.02 -8.12 -8.15
CA THR A 367 -3.79 -6.68 -8.42
C THR A 367 -3.26 -6.51 -9.85
N HIS A 368 -3.28 -5.28 -10.37
CA HIS A 368 -2.90 -4.98 -11.76
C HIS A 368 -1.70 -4.03 -11.79
N PRO A 369 -0.47 -4.54 -11.64
CA PRO A 369 0.72 -3.71 -11.66
C PRO A 369 0.88 -3.04 -13.03
N THR A 370 1.28 -1.77 -13.03
CA THR A 370 1.59 -1.03 -14.25
C THR A 370 3.08 -0.93 -14.44
N THR A 371 3.61 -1.55 -15.49
CA THR A 371 5.04 -1.58 -15.84
C THR A 371 5.28 -0.96 -17.21
N ALA A 372 6.51 -0.54 -17.51
CA ALA A 372 6.84 0.07 -18.81
C ALA A 372 6.73 -0.93 -19.98
N SER A 373 6.73 -2.23 -19.69
CA SER A 373 6.62 -3.32 -20.67
C SER A 373 5.25 -4.01 -20.65
N ASP A 374 4.26 -3.43 -19.97
CA ASP A 374 2.91 -4.01 -19.77
C ASP A 374 2.93 -5.47 -19.24
N ASN A 375 3.95 -5.81 -18.43
CA ASN A 375 4.04 -7.11 -17.79
C ASN A 375 2.98 -7.24 -16.67
N PRO A 376 2.04 -8.22 -16.76
CA PRO A 376 0.99 -8.40 -15.76
C PRO A 376 1.51 -8.90 -14.40
N HIS A 377 2.74 -9.42 -14.33
CA HIS A 377 3.35 -9.93 -13.10
C HIS A 377 4.13 -8.84 -12.31
N GLY A 378 4.11 -7.59 -12.79
CA GLY A 378 4.89 -6.51 -12.19
C GLY A 378 6.38 -6.57 -12.58
N ARG A 379 7.25 -6.12 -11.68
CA ARG A 379 8.70 -6.16 -11.86
C ARG A 379 9.34 -7.23 -10.99
N LYS A 380 10.57 -7.58 -11.36
CA LYS A 380 11.43 -8.42 -10.54
C LYS A 380 11.90 -7.64 -9.32
N LEU A 381 11.85 -8.27 -8.16
CA LEU A 381 12.07 -7.67 -6.86
C LEU A 381 12.99 -8.54 -6.01
N PRO A 382 13.67 -7.93 -5.01
CA PRO A 382 14.69 -8.64 -4.24
C PRO A 382 14.06 -9.45 -3.10
N ASN A 383 12.87 -9.08 -2.64
CA ASN A 383 12.19 -9.69 -1.51
C ASN A 383 10.68 -9.35 -1.50
N ALA A 384 9.94 -10.09 -0.66
CA ALA A 384 8.51 -9.91 -0.42
C ALA A 384 8.14 -10.26 1.01
N PHE A 385 7.16 -9.57 1.59
CA PHE A 385 6.50 -10.07 2.79
C PHE A 385 5.52 -11.17 2.37
N VAL A 386 5.59 -12.31 3.03
CA VAL A 386 4.77 -13.49 2.73
C VAL A 386 3.99 -13.95 3.95
N VAL A 387 2.88 -14.64 3.70
CA VAL A 387 2.15 -15.40 4.72
C VAL A 387 2.01 -16.82 4.24
N THR A 388 2.51 -17.78 5.02
CA THR A 388 2.45 -19.21 4.70
C THR A 388 1.05 -19.80 4.90
N TRP A 389 0.79 -20.95 4.28
CA TRP A 389 -0.44 -21.71 4.56
C TRP A 389 -0.50 -22.13 6.04
N LYS A 390 -1.69 -22.01 6.65
CA LYS A 390 -1.96 -22.56 7.97
C LYS A 390 -2.04 -24.08 7.86
N GLN A 391 -1.17 -24.78 8.60
CA GLN A 391 -1.02 -26.24 8.60
C GLN A 391 -2.13 -26.96 9.36
#